data_AF-A0A925PWE3-F1
#
_entry.id   AF-A0A925PWE3-F1
#
_cell.length_a   1.000
_cell.length_b   1.000
_cell.length_c   1.000
_cell.angle_alpha   90.00
_cell.angle_beta   90.00
_cell.angle_gamma   90.00
#
_symmetry.space_group_name_H-M   'P 1'
#
loop_
_entity.id
_entity.type
_entity.pdbx_description
1 polymer ?
#
loop_
_entity_poly.entity_id
_entity_poly.type
_entity_poly.pdbx_seq_one_letter_code
_entity_poly.pdbx_strand_id
1 'polypeptide(L)'
;LMAILNPLDVPCGPIMSTEDLATDEHVRGRDMWVELDHPQRGKWFNVGMPIKLSASPTVIKRSPTLGEHTDEVLKDVLGYDAAKVDGLKKAGAFSAPPKKVAA
;
A
#
# COMPACT_ATOMS: atom_id res chain seq x y z
N LEU A 1 -12.57 11.57 -32.62
CA LEU A 1 -11.17 11.82 -33.03
C LEU A 1 -10.36 10.52 -33.15
N MET A 2 -10.18 9.73 -32.09
CA MET A 2 -9.43 8.46 -32.16
C MET A 2 -9.94 7.49 -33.23
N ALA A 3 -11.27 7.35 -33.38
CA ALA A 3 -11.87 6.51 -34.43
C ALA A 3 -11.47 6.92 -35.87
N ILE A 4 -11.05 8.17 -36.08
CA ILE A 4 -10.57 8.69 -37.36
C ILE A 4 -9.06 8.48 -37.51
N LEU A 5 -8.30 8.67 -36.42
CA LEU A 5 -6.84 8.62 -36.43
C LEU A 5 -6.28 7.19 -36.39
N ASN A 6 -6.92 6.28 -35.67
CA ASN A 6 -6.45 4.90 -35.50
C ASN A 6 -6.33 4.13 -36.83
N PRO A 7 -7.29 4.20 -37.79
CA PRO A 7 -7.13 3.55 -39.09
C PRO A 7 -6.00 4.12 -39.98
N LEU A 8 -5.43 5.27 -39.59
CA LEU A 8 -4.31 5.93 -40.28
C LEU A 8 -2.97 5.70 -39.56
N ASP A 9 -2.91 4.81 -38.55
CA ASP A 9 -1.73 4.50 -37.73
C ASP A 9 -1.11 5.71 -37.03
N VAL A 10 -1.90 6.75 -36.75
CA VAL A 10 -1.44 7.92 -36.00
C VAL A 10 -1.47 7.60 -34.50
N PRO A 11 -0.33 7.62 -33.78
CA PRO A 11 -0.30 7.38 -32.34
C PRO A 11 -1.08 8.46 -31.60
N CYS A 12 -2.20 8.08 -30.99
CA CYS A 12 -3.03 8.99 -30.23
C CYS A 12 -3.67 8.27 -29.03
N GLY A 13 -4.01 9.03 -28.01
CA GLY A 13 -4.70 8.55 -26.82
C GLY A 13 -5.43 9.71 -26.13
N PRO A 14 -6.45 9.42 -25.32
CA PRO A 14 -7.16 10.44 -24.57
C PRO A 14 -6.28 10.97 -23.43
N ILE A 15 -6.50 12.23 -23.03
CA ILE A 15 -5.96 12.75 -21.78
C ILE A 15 -6.90 12.27 -20.66
N MET A 16 -6.44 11.32 -19.86
CA MET A 16 -7.23 10.69 -18.81
C MET A 16 -7.20 11.52 -17.53
N SER A 17 -8.36 11.73 -16.91
CA SER A 17 -8.46 12.26 -15.55
C SER A 17 -8.21 11.15 -14.51
N THR A 18 -8.11 11.54 -13.23
CA THR A 18 -8.00 10.56 -12.14
C THR A 18 -9.27 9.72 -11.97
N GLU A 19 -10.44 10.27 -12.30
CA GLU A 19 -11.71 9.54 -12.24
C GLU A 19 -11.80 8.49 -13.35
N ASP A 20 -11.35 8.85 -14.56
CA ASP A 20 -11.25 7.91 -15.67
C ASP A 20 -10.31 6.75 -15.31
N LEU A 21 -9.12 7.06 -14.77
CA LEU A 21 -8.15 6.04 -14.33
C LEU A 21 -8.71 5.12 -13.25
N ALA A 22 -9.52 5.65 -12.33
CA ALA A 22 -10.12 4.85 -11.27
C ALA A 22 -11.12 3.82 -11.81
N THR A 23 -11.70 4.08 -13.00
CA THR A 23 -12.72 3.23 -13.63
C THR A 23 -12.25 2.44 -14.84
N ASP A 24 -11.07 2.74 -15.38
CA ASP A 24 -10.51 2.15 -16.58
C ASP A 24 -10.30 0.62 -16.47
N GLU A 25 -10.81 -0.11 -17.47
CA GLU A 25 -10.76 -1.57 -17.54
C GLU A 25 -9.33 -2.10 -17.70
N HIS A 26 -8.47 -1.38 -18.42
CA HIS A 26 -7.08 -1.79 -18.62
C HIS A 26 -6.28 -1.63 -17.33
N VAL A 27 -6.42 -0.51 -16.62
CA VAL A 27 -5.78 -0.27 -15.32
C VAL A 27 -6.18 -1.34 -14.31
N ARG A 28 -7.47 -1.66 -14.22
CA ARG A 28 -7.98 -2.71 -13.31
C ARG A 28 -7.54 -4.10 -13.72
N GLY A 29 -7.65 -4.44 -15.01
CA GLY A 29 -7.23 -5.73 -15.54
C GLY A 29 -5.73 -5.99 -15.40
N ARG A 30 -4.92 -4.95 -15.15
CA ARG A 30 -3.49 -5.07 -14.84
C ARG A 30 -3.17 -4.95 -13.36
N ASP A 31 -4.14 -5.04 -12.45
CA ASP A 31 -3.96 -4.89 -11.01
C ASP A 31 -3.22 -3.60 -10.63
N MET A 32 -3.50 -2.50 -11.33
CA MET A 32 -2.87 -1.20 -11.07
C MET A 32 -3.70 -0.30 -10.16
N TRP A 33 -4.95 -0.67 -9.88
CA TRP A 33 -5.86 0.02 -8.97
C TRP A 33 -6.33 -0.94 -7.88
N VAL A 34 -5.56 -1.01 -6.78
CA VAL A 34 -5.72 -2.05 -5.75
C VAL A 34 -6.45 -1.47 -4.54
N GLU A 35 -7.57 -2.06 -4.17
CA GLU A 35 -8.26 -1.71 -2.92
C GLU A 35 -7.54 -2.36 -1.73
N LEU A 36 -7.16 -1.54 -0.76
CA LEU A 36 -6.54 -1.97 0.50
C LEU A 36 -7.39 -1.47 1.67
N ASP A 37 -7.50 -2.28 2.71
CA ASP A 37 -8.15 -1.89 3.97
C ASP A 37 -7.09 -1.66 5.04
N HIS A 38 -7.12 -0.51 5.70
CA HIS A 38 -6.17 -0.13 6.75
C HIS A 38 -6.90 0.06 8.10
N PRO A 39 -6.45 -0.57 9.20
CA PRO A 39 -7.18 -0.60 10.48
C PRO A 39 -7.62 0.76 11.03
N GLN A 40 -6.90 1.84 10.72
CA GLN A 40 -7.22 3.19 11.19
C GLN A 40 -7.82 4.12 10.14
N ARG A 41 -7.73 3.78 8.85
CA ARG A 41 -8.13 4.66 7.72
C ARG A 41 -9.35 4.11 6.99
N GLY A 42 -9.59 2.80 7.08
CA GLY A 42 -10.56 2.09 6.25
C GLY A 42 -10.03 1.80 4.85
N LYS A 43 -10.96 1.49 3.95
CA LYS A 43 -10.71 1.17 2.54
C LYS A 43 -10.18 2.36 1.77
N TRP A 44 -9.18 2.13 0.93
CA TRP A 44 -8.64 3.11 -0.01
C TRP A 44 -8.00 2.41 -1.20
N PHE A 45 -7.76 3.16 -2.28
CA PHE A 45 -7.09 2.64 -3.47
C PHE A 45 -5.63 3.04 -3.51
N ASN A 46 -4.77 2.06 -3.79
CA ASN A 46 -3.34 2.24 -3.99
C ASN A 46 -2.94 1.83 -5.42
N VAL A 47 -1.83 2.40 -5.89
CA VAL A 47 -1.25 2.01 -7.18
C VAL A 47 -0.58 0.64 -7.03
N GLY A 48 -0.86 -0.25 -7.98
CA GLY A 48 -0.26 -1.59 -8.02
C GLY A 48 1.21 -1.61 -8.42
N MET A 49 1.83 -2.80 -8.45
CA MET A 49 3.19 -2.98 -8.96
C MET A 49 3.22 -2.78 -10.49
N PRO A 50 3.92 -1.78 -11.03
CA PRO A 50 3.94 -1.53 -12.48
C PRO A 50 4.66 -2.61 -13.29
N ILE A 51 5.61 -3.32 -12.67
CA ILE A 51 6.38 -4.39 -13.31
C ILE A 51 5.79 -5.75 -12.95
N LYS A 52 5.28 -6.48 -13.94
CA LYS A 52 4.69 -7.82 -13.71
C LYS A 52 5.72 -8.91 -13.97
N LEU A 53 6.18 -9.56 -12.90
CA LEU A 53 7.14 -10.66 -12.96
C LEU A 53 6.41 -11.99 -12.78
N SER A 54 6.34 -12.80 -13.84
CA SER A 54 5.62 -14.08 -13.82
C SER A 54 6.20 -15.08 -12.82
N ALA A 55 7.53 -15.08 -12.62
CA ALA A 55 8.21 -15.96 -11.67
C ALA A 55 8.23 -15.43 -10.23
N SER A 56 7.90 -14.15 -10.01
CA SER A 56 7.94 -13.51 -8.69
C SER A 56 6.85 -12.44 -8.59
N PRO A 57 5.57 -12.84 -8.55
CA PRO A 57 4.47 -11.88 -8.46
C PRO A 57 4.52 -11.09 -7.15
N THR A 58 4.36 -9.77 -7.24
CA THR A 58 4.34 -8.88 -6.07
C THR A 58 2.94 -8.81 -5.48
N VAL A 59 2.82 -9.02 -4.17
CA VAL A 59 1.59 -8.79 -3.41
C VAL A 59 1.65 -7.41 -2.75
N ILE A 60 0.73 -6.53 -3.12
CA ILE A 60 0.58 -5.23 -2.47
C ILE A 60 -0.23 -5.41 -1.18
N LYS A 61 0.31 -4.91 -0.07
CA LYS A 61 -0.32 -4.96 1.25
C LYS A 61 -0.46 -3.56 1.83
N ARG A 62 -1.36 -3.40 2.80
CA ARG A 62 -1.48 -2.14 3.56
C ARG A 62 -0.17 -1.80 4.29
N SER A 63 0.01 -0.52 4.59
CA SER A 63 1.03 -0.10 5.55
C SER A 63 0.76 -0.67 6.95
N PRO A 64 1.81 -0.96 7.74
CA PRO A 64 1.65 -1.27 9.15
C PRO A 64 1.25 -0.02 9.94
N THR A 65 0.59 -0.26 11.07
CA THR A 65 0.40 0.77 12.09
C THR A 65 1.70 1.00 12.87
N LEU A 66 1.78 2.13 13.56
CA LEU A 66 2.95 2.46 14.36
C LEU A 66 3.17 1.40 15.45
N GLY A 67 4.30 0.70 15.38
CA GLY A 67 4.69 -0.32 16.35
C GLY A 67 4.00 -1.68 16.19
N GLU A 68 3.29 -1.93 15.08
CA GLU A 68 2.52 -3.17 14.87
C GLU A 68 3.36 -4.45 15.03
N HIS A 69 4.60 -4.42 14.54
CA HIS A 69 5.51 -5.57 14.55
C HIS A 69 6.63 -5.44 15.59
N THR A 70 6.54 -4.50 16.55
CA THR A 70 7.62 -4.29 17.53
C THR A 70 7.88 -5.55 18.35
N ASP A 71 6.83 -6.18 18.88
CA ASP A 71 6.98 -7.37 19.72
C ASP A 71 7.50 -8.57 18.91
N GLU A 72 7.03 -8.73 17.67
CA GLU A 72 7.48 -9.77 16.74
C GLU A 72 8.99 -9.63 16.47
N VAL A 73 9.45 -8.44 16.08
CA VAL A 73 10.87 -8.21 15.76
C VAL A 73 11.75 -8.39 16.99
N LEU A 74 11.34 -7.88 18.16
CA LEU A 74 12.15 -8.00 19.38
C LEU A 74 12.27 -9.45 19.85
N LYS A 75 11.20 -10.25 19.71
CA LYS A 75 11.20 -11.66 20.15
C LYS A 75 11.80 -12.58 19.10
N ASP A 76 11.31 -12.53 17.88
CA ASP A 76 11.57 -13.55 16.87
C ASP A 76 12.85 -13.27 16.08
N VAL A 77 13.18 -11.98 15.88
CA VAL A 77 14.41 -11.58 15.16
C VAL A 77 15.57 -11.34 16.12
N LEU A 78 15.34 -10.65 17.25
CA LEU A 78 16.41 -10.33 18.21
C LEU A 78 16.54 -11.34 19.37
N GLY A 79 15.59 -12.28 19.51
CA GLY A 79 15.65 -13.32 20.54
C GLY A 79 15.45 -12.80 21.96
N TYR A 80 14.76 -11.66 22.15
CA TYR A 80 14.53 -11.13 23.50
C TYR A 80 13.42 -11.90 24.21
N ASP A 81 13.67 -12.22 25.48
CA ASP A 81 12.65 -12.78 26.34
C ASP A 81 11.58 -11.75 26.70
N ALA A 82 10.45 -12.24 27.22
CA ALA A 82 9.33 -11.40 27.60
C ALA A 82 9.71 -10.37 28.68
N ALA A 83 10.63 -10.72 29.59
CA ALA A 83 11.05 -9.86 30.68
C ALA A 83 11.84 -8.63 30.18
N LYS A 84 12.74 -8.84 29.23
CA LYS A 84 13.52 -7.79 28.59
C LYS A 84 12.65 -6.85 27.76
N VAL A 85 11.73 -7.40 26.97
CA VAL A 85 10.79 -6.59 26.17
C VAL A 85 9.91 -5.72 27.08
N ASP A 86 9.37 -6.30 28.15
CA ASP A 86 8.55 -5.55 29.13
C ASP A 86 9.36 -4.46 29.85
N GLY A 87 10.62 -4.74 30.20
CA GLY A 87 11.53 -3.76 30.78
C GLY A 87 11.78 -2.56 29.86
N LEU A 88 12.02 -2.80 28.56
CA LEU A 88 12.22 -1.74 27.57
C LEU A 88 10.95 -0.91 27.35
N LYS A 89 9.79 -1.57 27.34
CA LYS A 89 8.48 -0.91 27.23
C LYS A 89 8.23 0.03 28.40
N LYS A 90 8.51 -0.43 29.64
CA LYS A 90 8.40 0.38 30.86
C LYS A 90 9.39 1.55 30.89
N ALA A 91 10.57 1.37 30.31
CA ALA A 91 11.56 2.44 30.17
C ALA A 91 11.19 3.49 29.10
N GLY A 92 10.10 3.29 28.35
CA GLY A 92 9.64 4.22 27.31
C GLY A 92 10.45 4.13 26.01
N ALA A 93 11.22 3.06 25.80
CA ALA A 93 12.04 2.89 24.59
C ALA A 93 11.20 2.84 23.30
N PHE A 94 9.97 2.35 23.40
CA PHE A 94 9.00 2.34 22.32
C PHE A 94 7.58 2.48 22.90
N SER A 95 6.82 3.42 22.37
CA SER A 95 5.40 3.60 22.66
C SER A 95 4.77 4.38 21.52
N ALA A 96 3.49 4.14 21.25
CA ALA A 96 2.75 5.02 20.36
C ALA A 96 2.51 6.35 21.09
N PRO A 97 2.96 7.50 20.57
CA PRO A 97 2.55 8.78 21.11
C PRO A 97 1.02 8.91 21.00
N PRO A 98 0.37 9.65 21.91
CA PRO A 98 -1.07 9.89 21.81
C PRO A 98 -1.39 10.50 20.45
N LYS A 99 -2.37 9.93 19.75
CA LYS A 99 -2.83 10.42 18.46
C LYS A 99 -3.34 11.85 18.67
N LYS A 100 -2.65 12.85 18.08
CA LYS A 100 -3.20 14.20 18.02
C LYS A 100 -4.50 14.12 17.23
N VAL A 101 -5.61 14.52 17.85
CA VAL A 101 -6.87 14.70 17.13
C VAL A 101 -6.61 15.78 16.09
N ALA A 102 -6.87 15.47 14.81
CA ALA A 102 -6.78 16.46 13.76
C ALA A 102 -7.78 17.59 14.09
N ALA A 103 -7.31 18.84 14.04
CA ALA A 103 -8.13 20.03 14.22
C ALA A 103 -9.13 20.18 13.07
#